data_AF-A0A9N9LU16-F1
#
_entry.id   AF-A0A9N9LU16-F1
#
_cell.length_a   1.000
_cell.length_b   1.000
_cell.length_c   1.000
_cell.angle_alpha   90.00
_cell.angle_beta   90.00
_cell.angle_gamma   90.00
#
_symmetry.space_group_name_H-M   'P 1'
#
loop_
_entity.id
_entity.type
_entity.pdbx_description
1 polymer ?
#
loop_
_entity_poly.entity_id
_entity_poly.type
_entity_poly.pdbx_seq_one_letter_code
_entity_poly.pdbx_strand_id
1 'polypeptide(L)'
;MGMIRLRFGLSLLLYLGRHVYAQSDREAQGFIGENDSVDNCFNAYKELSDVLGTKAYHGNLPRSFAKSYHCSRQGEVIPACVVRPITANDVSTTIQIVRKYQCHFAVKSGGHAMFKGASNAEGGVTIDMIKVNNDRKTVAREIDGERFMKFWNRWV
;
A
#
# COMPACT_ATOMS: atom_id res chain seq x y z
N MET A 1 0.12 -59.06 -34.80
CA MET A 1 0.69 -57.75 -34.38
C MET A 1 -0.05 -56.64 -35.11
N GLY A 2 -1.08 -56.06 -34.48
CA GLY A 2 -1.83 -54.93 -35.04
C GLY A 2 -1.49 -53.66 -34.27
N MET A 3 -0.88 -52.68 -34.94
CA MET A 3 -0.56 -51.37 -34.36
C MET A 3 -1.82 -50.50 -34.35
N ILE A 4 -2.42 -50.31 -33.17
CA ILE A 4 -3.51 -49.35 -32.96
C ILE A 4 -2.91 -47.95 -33.01
N ARG A 5 -3.07 -47.25 -34.14
CA ARG A 5 -2.78 -45.82 -34.24
C ARG A 5 -3.94 -45.02 -33.63
N LEU A 6 -3.79 -44.60 -32.37
CA LEU A 6 -4.69 -43.65 -31.72
C LEU A 6 -4.54 -42.28 -32.40
N ARG A 7 -5.50 -41.92 -33.26
CA ARG A 7 -5.65 -40.54 -33.76
C ARG A 7 -6.31 -39.71 -32.66
N PHE A 8 -5.50 -39.08 -31.82
CA PHE A 8 -5.98 -38.02 -30.93
C PHE A 8 -6.38 -36.82 -31.80
N GLY A 9 -7.69 -36.61 -31.98
CA GLY A 9 -8.19 -35.49 -32.76
C GLY A 9 -7.68 -34.16 -32.19
N LEU A 10 -7.43 -33.18 -33.07
CA LEU A 10 -6.94 -31.84 -32.71
C LEU A 10 -7.75 -31.19 -31.56
N SER A 11 -9.03 -31.57 -31.42
CA SER A 11 -9.92 -31.16 -30.33
C SER A 11 -9.49 -31.66 -28.93
N LEU A 12 -8.90 -32.85 -28.82
CA LEU A 12 -8.43 -33.41 -27.55
C LEU A 12 -7.10 -32.79 -27.08
N LEU A 13 -6.25 -32.38 -28.02
CA LEU A 13 -5.04 -31.59 -27.73
C LEU A 13 -5.38 -30.18 -27.24
N LEU A 14 -6.41 -29.55 -27.81
CA LEU A 14 -6.92 -28.26 -27.31
C LEU A 14 -7.60 -28.38 -25.94
N TYR A 15 -8.27 -29.50 -25.65
CA TYR A 15 -8.91 -29.74 -24.36
C TYR A 15 -7.89 -29.89 -23.22
N LEU A 16 -6.82 -30.67 -23.46
CA LEU A 16 -5.71 -30.79 -22.50
C LEU A 16 -4.91 -29.49 -22.37
N GLY A 17 -4.72 -28.74 -23.47
CA GLY A 17 -4.05 -27.43 -23.45
C GLY A 17 -4.80 -26.38 -22.61
N ARG A 18 -6.13 -26.33 -22.71
CA ARG A 18 -6.97 -25.46 -21.85
C ARG A 18 -6.91 -25.86 -20.37
N HIS A 19 -6.84 -27.16 -20.08
CA HIS A 19 -6.74 -27.64 -18.70
C HIS A 19 -5.38 -27.32 -18.05
N VAL A 20 -4.29 -27.42 -18.81
CA VAL A 20 -2.95 -27.06 -18.31
C VAL A 20 -2.78 -25.55 -18.15
N TYR A 21 -3.31 -24.74 -19.09
CA TYR A 21 -3.28 -23.27 -18.97
C TYR A 21 -4.09 -22.76 -17.77
N ALA A 22 -5.23 -23.38 -17.46
CA ALA A 22 -6.03 -23.02 -16.28
C ALA A 22 -5.38 -23.36 -14.93
N GLN A 23 -4.20 -24.00 -14.92
CA GLN A 23 -3.49 -24.40 -13.71
C GLN A 23 -2.24 -23.55 -13.42
N SER A 24 -1.69 -22.82 -14.40
CA SER A 24 -0.51 -21.97 -14.20
C SER A 24 -0.79 -20.64 -13.50
N ASP A 25 -2.05 -20.21 -13.43
CA ASP A 25 -2.41 -18.88 -12.93
C ASP A 25 -2.85 -18.89 -11.45
N ARG A 26 -2.68 -20.02 -10.75
CA ARG A 26 -3.05 -20.20 -9.33
C ARG A 26 -1.91 -19.94 -8.34
N GLU A 27 -0.97 -19.06 -8.68
CA GLU A 27 0.00 -18.53 -7.71
C GLU A 27 -0.06 -17.00 -7.55
N ALA A 28 -1.12 -16.35 -8.06
CA ALA A 28 -1.35 -14.94 -7.77
C ALA A 28 -2.80 -14.74 -7.29
N GLN A 29 -2.92 -14.17 -6.09
CA GLN A 29 -4.16 -13.67 -5.48
C GLN A 29 -4.98 -14.75 -4.75
N GLY A 30 -4.49 -15.14 -3.57
CA GLY A 30 -5.38 -15.55 -2.49
C GLY A 30 -6.40 -14.42 -2.25
N PHE A 31 -7.68 -14.76 -2.40
CA PHE A 31 -8.80 -13.89 -2.05
C PHE A 31 -8.86 -13.84 -0.52
N ILE A 32 -8.08 -12.94 0.08
CA ILE A 32 -8.16 -12.67 1.51
C ILE A 32 -9.56 -12.09 1.74
N GLY A 33 -10.39 -12.73 2.57
CA GLY A 33 -11.73 -12.25 2.83
C GLY A 33 -11.68 -10.80 3.30
N GLU A 34 -12.67 -9.99 2.95
CA GLU A 34 -12.72 -8.57 3.37
C GLU A 34 -12.64 -8.40 4.89
N ASN A 35 -13.03 -9.43 5.65
CA ASN A 35 -12.85 -9.49 7.11
C ASN A 35 -11.39 -9.81 7.52
N ASP A 36 -10.72 -10.71 6.80
CA ASP A 36 -9.33 -11.06 7.06
C ASP A 36 -8.40 -9.86 6.79
N SER A 37 -8.68 -9.05 5.75
CA SER A 37 -7.88 -7.87 5.43
C SER A 37 -8.02 -6.77 6.47
N VAL A 38 -9.22 -6.55 7.00
CA VAL A 38 -9.47 -5.61 8.11
C VAL A 38 -8.80 -6.10 9.40
N ASP A 39 -8.92 -7.39 9.72
CA ASP A 39 -8.27 -7.99 10.89
C ASP A 39 -6.73 -7.92 10.77
N ASN A 40 -6.19 -8.16 9.59
CA ASN A 40 -4.77 -8.01 9.28
C ASN A 40 -4.29 -6.57 9.44
N CYS A 41 -5.06 -5.60 8.97
CA CYS A 41 -4.75 -4.18 9.12
C CYS A 41 -4.83 -3.72 10.58
N PHE A 42 -5.75 -4.27 11.37
CA PHE A 42 -5.81 -4.03 12.80
C PHE A 42 -4.62 -4.65 13.55
N ASN A 43 -4.20 -5.86 13.18
CA ASN A 43 -3.00 -6.50 13.73
C ASN A 43 -1.73 -5.73 13.35
N ALA A 44 -1.64 -5.24 12.12
CA ALA A 44 -0.57 -4.35 11.68
C ALA A 44 -0.53 -3.07 12.53
N TYR A 45 -1.68 -2.45 12.77
CA TYR A 45 -1.78 -1.29 13.66
C TYR A 45 -1.27 -1.60 15.07
N LYS A 46 -1.61 -2.76 15.64
CA LYS A 46 -1.18 -3.14 16.98
C LYS A 46 0.35 -3.14 17.09
N GLU A 47 1.03 -3.83 16.18
CA GLU A 47 2.50 -3.84 16.14
C GLU A 47 3.09 -2.45 15.82
N LEU A 48 2.47 -1.68 14.93
CA LEU A 48 2.87 -0.30 14.67
C LEU A 48 2.75 0.58 15.91
N SER A 49 1.71 0.37 16.73
CA SER A 49 1.51 1.12 17.97
C SER A 49 2.53 0.74 19.03
N ASP A 50 2.93 -0.54 19.09
CA ASP A 50 3.98 -1.01 19.99
C ASP A 50 5.36 -0.47 19.59
N VAL A 51 5.67 -0.43 18.28
CA VAL A 51 7.00 -0.03 17.78
C VAL A 51 7.15 1.49 17.63
N LEU A 52 6.12 2.18 17.13
CA LEU A 52 6.18 3.60 16.80
C LEU A 52 5.47 4.49 17.84
N GLY A 53 4.74 3.90 18.79
CA GLY A 53 4.06 4.61 19.87
C GLY A 53 3.07 5.65 19.36
N THR A 54 3.24 6.89 19.82
CA THR A 54 2.34 8.02 19.53
C THR A 54 2.34 8.50 18.07
N LYS A 55 3.12 7.85 17.21
CA LYS A 55 3.14 8.10 15.76
C LYS A 55 2.05 7.30 15.01
N ALA A 56 1.47 6.27 15.63
CA ALA A 56 0.38 5.47 15.05
C ALA A 56 -0.96 5.79 15.72
N TYR A 57 -2.00 6.02 14.92
CA TYR A 57 -3.34 6.43 15.37
C TYR A 57 -4.38 5.45 14.82
N HIS A 58 -5.31 5.01 15.68
CA HIS A 58 -6.48 4.23 15.30
C HIS A 58 -7.72 4.81 16.00
N GLY A 59 -8.84 4.89 15.28
CA GLY A 59 -10.15 5.33 15.77
C GLY A 59 -10.23 6.85 15.90
N ASN A 60 -9.38 7.44 16.72
CA ASN A 60 -9.30 8.89 16.94
C ASN A 60 -8.23 9.51 16.04
N LEU A 61 -8.59 9.76 14.77
CA LEU A 61 -7.70 10.42 13.83
C LEU A 61 -7.52 11.90 14.20
N PRO A 62 -6.29 12.46 14.11
CA PRO A 62 -6.07 13.87 14.35
C PRO A 62 -6.93 14.72 13.41
N ARG A 63 -7.61 15.76 13.91
CA ARG A 63 -8.42 16.66 13.06
C ARG A 63 -7.62 17.27 11.91
N SER A 64 -6.31 17.44 12.08
CA SER A 64 -5.40 17.91 11.04
C SER A 64 -5.27 16.93 9.87
N PHE A 65 -5.48 15.63 10.07
CA PHE A 65 -5.42 14.62 9.02
C PHE A 65 -6.54 14.84 8.00
N ALA A 66 -7.81 14.80 8.44
CA ALA A 66 -8.98 14.97 7.57
C ALA A 66 -9.00 16.34 6.86
N LYS A 67 -8.52 17.41 7.52
CA LYS A 67 -8.46 18.76 6.95
C LYS A 67 -7.26 19.02 6.03
N SER A 68 -6.31 18.09 5.94
CA SER A 68 -5.06 18.32 5.18
C SER A 68 -5.10 17.81 3.73
N TYR A 69 -6.23 17.25 3.28
CA TYR A 69 -6.41 16.87 1.89
C TYR A 69 -6.81 18.06 1.02
N HIS A 70 -6.30 18.13 -0.20
CA HIS A 70 -6.75 19.12 -1.20
C HIS A 70 -8.07 18.72 -1.86
N CYS A 71 -8.37 17.42 -1.92
CA CYS A 71 -9.62 16.90 -2.46
C CYS A 71 -10.50 16.33 -1.34
N SER A 72 -11.76 16.80 -1.23
CA SER A 72 -12.71 16.36 -0.20
C SER A 72 -12.95 14.85 -0.21
N ARG A 73 -13.00 14.24 -1.41
CA ARG A 73 -13.18 12.79 -1.60
C ARG A 73 -12.12 11.94 -0.90
N GLN A 74 -10.91 12.46 -0.67
CA GLN A 74 -9.88 11.74 0.11
C GLN A 74 -10.12 11.83 1.62
N GLY A 75 -10.67 12.94 2.09
CA GLY A 75 -11.02 13.14 3.50
C GLY A 75 -12.24 12.32 3.95
N GLU A 76 -13.08 11.90 2.99
CA GLU A 76 -14.22 11.01 3.22
C GLU A 76 -13.81 9.53 3.40
N VAL A 77 -12.59 9.16 3.01
CA VAL A 77 -12.08 7.80 3.18
C VAL A 77 -11.69 7.55 4.63
N ILE A 78 -12.17 6.45 5.19
CA ILE A 78 -11.87 6.04 6.56
C ILE A 78 -10.77 4.97 6.54
N PRO A 79 -9.54 5.30 6.97
CA PRO A 79 -8.50 4.29 7.15
C PRO A 79 -8.68 3.51 8.44
N ALA A 80 -8.14 2.30 8.48
CA ALA A 80 -8.04 1.52 9.73
C ALA A 80 -7.08 2.21 10.71
N CYS A 81 -5.93 2.66 10.21
CA CYS A 81 -5.00 3.44 11.01
C CYS A 81 -4.23 4.48 10.19
N VAL A 82 -3.75 5.51 10.88
CA VAL A 82 -2.87 6.53 10.30
C VAL A 82 -1.52 6.51 11.00
N VAL A 83 -0.43 6.47 10.25
CA VAL A 83 0.93 6.58 10.78
C VAL A 83 1.54 7.91 10.34
N ARG A 84 2.12 8.65 11.29
CA ARG A 84 2.83 9.91 11.06
C ARG A 84 4.31 9.75 11.37
N PRO A 85 5.10 9.19 10.43
CA PRO A 85 6.53 9.00 10.62
C PRO A 85 7.25 10.35 10.75
N ILE A 86 8.38 10.34 11.48
CA ILE A 86 9.25 11.52 11.64
C ILE A 86 10.57 11.29 10.91
N THR A 87 11.07 10.05 10.92
CA THR A 87 12.35 9.66 10.31
C THR A 87 12.16 8.71 9.14
N ALA A 88 13.17 8.57 8.28
CA ALA A 88 13.19 7.55 7.24
C ALA A 88 13.12 6.12 7.82
N ASN A 89 13.67 5.91 9.02
CA ASN A 89 13.57 4.64 9.74
C ASN A 89 12.12 4.33 10.11
N ASP A 90 11.36 5.30 10.61
CA ASP A 90 9.93 5.11 10.90
C ASP A 90 9.14 4.67 9.66
N VAL A 91 9.47 5.24 8.48
CA VAL A 91 8.83 4.87 7.21
C VAL A 91 9.19 3.43 6.82
N SER A 92 10.46 3.06 6.86
CA SER A 92 10.93 1.71 6.54
C SER A 92 10.27 0.67 7.45
N THR A 93 10.27 0.93 8.76
CA THR A 93 9.61 0.08 9.76
C THR A 93 8.11 -0.06 9.47
N THR A 94 7.44 1.05 9.13
CA THR A 94 6.02 1.02 8.79
C THR A 94 5.74 0.10 7.60
N ILE A 95 6.51 0.24 6.52
CA ILE A 95 6.35 -0.58 5.31
C ILE A 95 6.61 -2.06 5.61
N GLN A 96 7.63 -2.36 6.42
CA GLN A 96 7.95 -3.75 6.80
C GLN A 96 6.79 -4.41 7.56
N ILE A 97 6.22 -3.71 8.55
CA ILE A 97 5.11 -4.23 9.35
C ILE A 97 3.86 -4.39 8.47
N VAL A 98 3.51 -3.39 7.68
CA VAL A 98 2.36 -3.46 6.76
C VAL A 98 2.47 -4.64 5.79
N ARG A 99 3.67 -4.89 5.24
CA ARG A 99 3.93 -6.05 4.38
C ARG A 99 3.84 -7.38 5.12
N LYS A 100 4.35 -7.45 6.36
CA LYS A 100 4.29 -8.65 7.21
C LYS A 100 2.85 -9.12 7.42
N TYR A 101 1.93 -8.19 7.62
CA TYR A 101 0.51 -8.49 7.82
C TYR A 101 -0.30 -8.51 6.52
N GLN A 102 0.33 -8.29 5.35
CA GLN A 102 -0.38 -8.15 4.07
C GLN A 102 -1.51 -7.11 4.10
N CYS A 103 -1.38 -6.09 4.94
CA CYS A 103 -2.32 -4.98 4.97
C CYS A 103 -2.02 -4.03 3.79
N HIS A 104 -3.04 -3.55 3.10
CA HIS A 104 -2.87 -2.52 2.08
C HIS A 104 -2.63 -1.16 2.73
N PHE A 105 -1.90 -0.30 2.02
CA PHE A 105 -1.57 1.03 2.51
C PHE A 105 -1.59 2.08 1.43
N ALA A 106 -1.74 3.34 1.83
CA ALA A 106 -1.65 4.51 0.98
C ALA A 106 -0.66 5.50 1.58
N VAL A 107 0.09 6.19 0.74
CA VAL A 107 1.03 7.24 1.17
C VAL A 107 0.41 8.60 0.90
N LYS A 108 0.30 9.40 1.95
CA LYS A 108 -0.19 10.76 1.92
C LYS A 108 0.97 11.73 2.10
N SER A 109 1.30 12.47 1.05
CA SER A 109 2.11 13.69 1.12
C SER A 109 1.18 14.91 1.22
N GLY A 110 1.12 15.75 0.18
CA GLY A 110 0.20 16.89 0.11
C GLY A 110 -1.28 16.52 0.03
N GLY A 111 -1.64 15.34 -0.48
CA GLY A 111 -3.05 14.93 -0.61
C GLY A 111 -3.78 15.56 -1.80
N HIS A 112 -3.07 15.84 -2.90
CA HIS A 112 -3.60 16.38 -4.15
C HIS A 112 -4.26 15.33 -5.06
N ALA A 113 -4.13 14.04 -4.75
CA ALA A 113 -4.72 12.99 -5.58
C ALA A 113 -6.25 13.12 -5.60
N MET A 114 -6.83 13.21 -6.80
CA MET A 114 -8.26 13.53 -7.00
C MET A 114 -9.20 12.33 -6.94
N PHE A 115 -8.65 11.11 -6.78
CA PHE A 115 -9.38 9.84 -6.76
C PHE A 115 -9.45 9.26 -5.34
N LYS A 116 -10.61 8.76 -4.94
CA LYS A 116 -10.80 8.05 -3.66
C LYS A 116 -9.76 6.93 -3.54
N GLY A 117 -9.15 6.76 -2.36
CA GLY A 117 -8.21 5.66 -2.13
C GLY A 117 -6.74 5.98 -2.44
N ALA A 118 -6.47 7.01 -3.25
CA ALA A 118 -5.11 7.25 -3.78
C ALA A 118 -4.14 7.83 -2.75
N SER A 119 -4.61 8.66 -1.82
CA SER A 119 -3.80 9.21 -0.72
C SER A 119 -4.39 8.87 0.66
N ASN A 120 -5.31 7.91 0.71
CA ASN A 120 -5.93 7.42 1.93
C ASN A 120 -6.38 5.98 1.69
N ALA A 121 -5.95 5.01 2.50
CA ALA A 121 -6.29 3.61 2.33
C ALA A 121 -7.60 3.30 3.07
N GLU A 122 -8.70 3.07 2.35
CA GLU A 122 -9.98 2.65 2.94
C GLU A 122 -9.80 1.30 3.67
N GLY A 123 -10.06 1.25 4.98
CA GLY A 123 -9.83 0.05 5.79
C GLY A 123 -8.37 -0.41 5.90
N GLY A 124 -7.41 0.40 5.45
CA GLY A 124 -5.98 0.07 5.45
C GLY A 124 -5.13 1.06 6.26
N VAL A 125 -3.81 1.00 6.06
CA VAL A 125 -2.86 1.92 6.72
C VAL A 125 -2.61 3.16 5.85
N THR A 126 -2.86 4.36 6.36
CA THR A 126 -2.45 5.59 5.68
C THR A 126 -1.19 6.17 6.31
N ILE A 127 -0.13 6.34 5.52
CA ILE A 127 1.15 6.92 5.96
C ILE A 127 1.15 8.41 5.63
N ASP A 128 0.96 9.26 6.64
CA ASP A 128 0.91 10.71 6.54
C ASP A 128 2.30 11.33 6.74
N MET A 129 2.95 11.65 5.62
CA MET A 129 4.34 12.11 5.58
C MET A 129 4.52 13.54 6.09
N ILE A 130 3.47 14.20 6.58
CA ILE A 130 3.45 15.59 7.11
C ILE A 130 4.35 15.85 8.32
N LYS A 131 5.14 14.88 8.80
CA LYS A 131 6.13 15.09 9.88
C LYS A 131 7.56 14.67 9.50
N VAL A 132 7.75 14.04 8.35
CA VAL A 132 9.08 13.69 7.79
C VAL A 132 9.79 14.92 7.22
N ASN A 133 10.10 15.92 8.04
CA ASN A 133 10.91 17.06 7.62
C ASN A 133 11.94 17.31 8.72
N ASN A 134 13.21 16.92 8.50
CA ASN A 134 14.41 17.62 9.03
C ASN A 134 15.78 16.92 8.92
N ASP A 135 15.96 15.81 8.20
CA ASP A 135 17.33 15.29 8.00
C ASP A 135 18.05 16.03 6.87
N ARG A 136 18.50 17.25 7.18
CA ARG A 136 19.39 18.11 6.38
C ARG A 136 20.81 17.53 6.18
N LYS A 137 20.99 16.21 6.23
CA LYS A 137 22.33 15.60 6.16
C LYS A 137 22.31 14.40 5.21
N THR A 138 22.43 14.65 3.90
CA THR A 138 23.28 13.85 2.99
C THR A 138 23.25 14.24 1.51
N VAL A 139 22.36 15.11 1.00
CA VAL A 139 22.37 15.44 -0.46
C VAL A 139 22.20 16.93 -0.79
N ALA A 140 22.70 17.82 0.07
CA ALA A 140 23.02 19.18 -0.34
C ALA A 140 24.54 19.38 -0.30
N ARG A 141 25.27 18.58 -1.09
CA ARG A 141 26.38 19.18 -1.81
C ARG A 141 25.70 19.84 -3.00
N GLU A 142 25.77 21.16 -3.01
CA GLU A 142 25.36 22.02 -4.10
C GLU A 142 25.98 21.49 -5.39
N ILE A 143 25.17 20.78 -6.17
CA ILE A 143 25.44 20.54 -7.59
C ILE A 143 24.49 21.51 -8.28
N ASP A 144 25.09 22.50 -8.93
CA ASP A 144 24.38 23.50 -9.74
C ASP A 144 23.32 22.84 -10.62
N GLY A 145 22.06 23.26 -10.45
CA GLY A 145 21.00 23.02 -11.42
C GLY A 145 20.04 21.86 -11.17
N GLU A 146 20.22 21.01 -10.16
CA GLU A 146 19.24 19.95 -9.86
C GLU A 146 18.24 20.38 -8.77
N ARG A 147 17.01 20.66 -9.20
CA ARG A 147 15.89 20.92 -8.30
C ARG A 147 15.49 19.61 -7.62
N PHE A 148 16.05 19.34 -6.44
CA PHE A 148 15.55 18.27 -5.57
C PHE A 148 14.05 18.50 -5.32
N MET A 149 13.23 17.57 -5.81
CA MET A 149 11.80 17.57 -5.59
C MET A 149 11.57 17.28 -4.10
N LYS A 150 11.55 18.34 -3.29
CA LYS A 150 11.16 18.26 -1.88
C LYS A 150 9.81 17.54 -1.87
N PHE A 151 9.72 16.41 -1.16
CA PHE A 151 8.48 15.63 -1.01
C PHE A 151 7.40 16.39 -0.21
N TRP A 152 7.48 17.72 -0.16
CA TRP A 152 7.14 18.52 1.01
C TRP A 152 6.54 19.90 0.80
N ASN A 153 6.47 20.46 -0.39
CA ASN A 153 5.92 21.81 -0.49
C ASN A 153 4.66 21.80 -1.35
N ARG A 154 3.53 22.06 -0.66
CA ARG A 154 2.28 22.57 -1.21
C ARG A 154 2.59 23.51 -2.38
N TRP A 155 2.29 23.08 -3.60
CA TRP A 155 2.26 23.97 -4.75
C TRP A 155 0.91 24.70 -4.66
N VAL A 156 0.94 25.92 -4.13
CA VAL A 156 -0.17 26.87 -4.32
C VAL A 156 0.00 27.49 -5.70
#